data_AF-A0A9E2XBS9-F1
#
_entry.id   AF-A0A9E2XBS9-F1
#
_cell.length_a   1.000
_cell.length_b   1.000
_cell.length_c   1.000
_cell.angle_alpha   90.00
_cell.angle_beta   90.00
_cell.angle_gamma   90.00
#
_symmetry.space_group_name_H-M   'P 1'
#
loop_
_entity.id
_entity.type
_entity.pdbx_description
1 polymer ?
#
loop_
_entity_poly.entity_id
_entity_poly.type
_entity_poly.pdbx_seq_one_letter_code
_entity_poly.pdbx_strand_id
1 'polypeptide(L)'
;MRTLLLSAATILMAGAPFGASAQSALPSGAARNIVLVHGAFVDQTSWQPVADILTKKGYTVTLVENPLTSLAADVDATKQALAKQNGKTVLVGHSWGGVVITEAGNDPKVSALVYVSAFAPD
;
A
#
# COMPACT_ATOMS: atom_id res chain seq x y z
N MET A 1 -10.13 -33.57 -67.12
CA MET A 1 -9.30 -32.79 -66.18
C MET A 1 -9.99 -32.80 -64.81
N ARG A 2 -9.19 -33.00 -63.76
CA ARG A 2 -9.57 -33.48 -62.42
C ARG A 2 -10.31 -32.43 -61.59
N THR A 3 -11.45 -32.81 -61.02
CA THR A 3 -12.09 -32.17 -59.86
C THR A 3 -11.27 -32.48 -58.61
N LEU A 4 -10.80 -31.46 -57.90
CA LEU A 4 -10.23 -31.58 -56.56
C LEU A 4 -11.01 -30.61 -55.65
N LEU A 5 -11.97 -31.16 -54.92
CA LEU A 5 -12.61 -30.50 -53.78
C LEU A 5 -11.64 -30.62 -52.60
N LEU A 6 -11.05 -29.51 -52.16
CA LEU A 6 -10.33 -29.45 -50.88
C LEU A 6 -11.35 -29.28 -49.75
N SER A 7 -11.40 -30.27 -48.85
CA SER A 7 -12.10 -30.16 -47.56
C SER A 7 -11.09 -30.04 -46.41
N ALA A 8 -11.48 -29.17 -45.48
CA ALA A 8 -11.24 -29.18 -44.03
C ALA A 8 -9.80 -28.99 -43.48
N ALA A 9 -9.63 -27.97 -42.63
CA ALA A 9 -9.56 -28.15 -41.18
C ALA A 9 -9.44 -26.79 -40.48
N THR A 10 -10.54 -26.30 -39.90
CA THR A 10 -10.50 -25.14 -38.99
C THR A 10 -10.06 -25.65 -37.61
N ILE A 11 -8.81 -25.41 -37.24
CA ILE A 11 -8.32 -25.72 -35.89
C ILE A 11 -8.88 -24.65 -34.95
N LEU A 12 -9.90 -24.99 -34.14
CA LEU A 12 -10.26 -24.19 -32.98
C LEU A 12 -9.21 -24.44 -31.89
N MET A 13 -8.30 -23.49 -31.71
CA MET A 13 -7.48 -23.40 -30.50
C MET A 13 -8.38 -22.97 -29.34
N ALA A 14 -8.72 -23.91 -28.46
CA ALA A 14 -9.36 -23.61 -27.19
C ALA A 14 -8.36 -22.83 -26.31
N GLY A 15 -8.52 -21.50 -26.25
CA GLY A 15 -7.79 -20.67 -25.28
C GLY A 15 -8.23 -21.06 -23.87
N ALA A 16 -7.32 -21.61 -23.08
CA ALA A 16 -7.55 -21.78 -21.65
C ALA A 16 -7.76 -20.38 -21.02
N PRO A 17 -8.79 -20.17 -20.19
CA PRO A 17 -8.93 -18.91 -19.49
C PRO A 17 -7.74 -18.79 -18.55
N PHE A 18 -6.92 -17.75 -18.73
CA PHE A 18 -6.02 -17.28 -17.69
C PHE A 18 -6.89 -17.01 -16.46
N GLY A 19 -6.85 -17.91 -15.49
CA GLY A 19 -7.60 -17.79 -14.26
C GLY A 19 -7.26 -16.45 -13.62
N ALA A 20 -8.25 -15.58 -13.50
CA ALA A 20 -8.12 -14.38 -12.70
C ALA A 20 -7.68 -14.83 -11.30
N SER A 21 -6.48 -14.43 -10.87
CA SER A 21 -6.05 -14.64 -9.50
C SER A 21 -7.12 -14.07 -8.59
N ALA A 22 -7.82 -14.93 -7.86
CA ALA A 22 -8.76 -14.51 -6.85
C ALA A 22 -7.96 -13.68 -5.82
N GLN A 23 -8.14 -12.36 -5.86
CA GLN A 23 -7.55 -11.45 -4.89
C GLN A 23 -8.08 -11.90 -3.53
N SER A 24 -7.22 -12.51 -2.70
CA SER A 24 -7.61 -13.01 -1.40
C SER A 24 -8.23 -11.85 -0.61
N ALA A 25 -9.52 -11.95 -0.30
CA ALA A 25 -10.19 -10.94 0.50
C ALA A 25 -9.51 -10.91 1.88
N LEU A 26 -9.14 -9.71 2.35
CA LEU A 26 -8.56 -9.57 3.68
C LEU A 26 -9.53 -10.09 4.74
N PRO A 27 -9.02 -10.70 5.84
CA PRO A 27 -9.85 -11.16 6.93
C PRO A 27 -10.78 -10.05 7.44
N SER A 28 -12.00 -10.42 7.84
CA SER A 28 -12.93 -9.48 8.49
C SER A 28 -12.28 -8.85 9.71
N GLY A 29 -12.29 -7.51 9.77
CA GLY A 29 -11.72 -6.73 10.87
C GLY A 29 -10.22 -6.40 10.73
N ALA A 30 -9.56 -6.79 9.63
CA ALA A 30 -8.23 -6.33 9.28
C ALA A 30 -8.22 -4.84 8.88
N ALA A 31 -7.12 -4.13 9.16
CA ALA A 31 -6.94 -2.76 8.72
C ALA A 31 -6.92 -2.67 7.18
N ARG A 32 -7.65 -1.69 6.64
CA ARG A 32 -7.66 -1.38 5.20
C ARG A 32 -6.92 -0.09 4.88
N ASN A 33 -6.63 0.72 5.90
CA ASN A 33 -5.93 1.99 5.77
C ASN A 33 -4.45 1.80 6.09
N ILE A 34 -3.59 2.38 5.26
CA ILE A 34 -2.14 2.39 5.44
C ILE A 34 -1.66 3.83 5.29
N VAL A 35 -0.95 4.34 6.30
CA VAL A 35 -0.31 5.65 6.26
C VAL A 35 1.19 5.44 6.21
N LEU A 36 1.82 5.94 5.14
CA LEU A 36 3.25 5.79 4.88
C LEU A 36 3.97 7.11 5.23
N VAL A 37 4.94 7.05 6.14
CA VAL A 37 5.72 8.19 6.64
C VAL A 37 7.16 8.06 6.14
N HIS A 38 7.68 9.09 5.48
CA HIS A 38 9.01 9.02 4.86
C HIS A 38 10.14 9.27 5.86
N GLY A 39 11.38 8.99 5.41
CA GLY A 39 12.58 9.25 6.19
C GLY A 39 13.09 10.68 6.05
N ALA A 40 14.23 10.99 6.67
CA ALA A 40 14.90 12.26 6.49
C ALA A 40 15.48 12.40 5.06
N PHE A 41 15.61 13.64 4.58
CA PHE A 41 16.21 14.01 3.29
C PHE A 41 15.50 13.48 2.02
N VAL A 42 14.29 12.97 2.17
CA VAL A 42 13.39 12.56 1.09
C VAL A 42 12.01 13.13 1.35
N ASP A 43 11.09 12.97 0.40
CA ASP A 43 9.69 13.36 0.52
C ASP A 43 8.75 12.15 0.43
N GLN A 44 7.44 12.42 0.48
CA GLN A 44 6.40 11.40 0.42
C GLN A 44 6.42 10.55 -0.86
N THR A 45 6.96 11.06 -1.97
CA THR A 45 7.03 10.34 -3.25
C THR A 45 7.96 9.12 -3.21
N SER A 46 8.89 9.06 -2.24
CA SER A 46 9.74 7.89 -1.98
C SER A 46 8.93 6.59 -1.75
N TRP A 47 7.67 6.73 -1.32
CA TRP A 47 6.75 5.62 -1.10
C TRP A 47 5.84 5.30 -2.30
N GLN A 48 5.84 6.09 -3.37
CA GLN A 48 4.89 5.94 -4.48
C GLN A 48 4.85 4.52 -5.08
N PRO A 49 6.00 3.84 -5.35
CA PRO A 49 5.96 2.48 -5.88
C PRO A 49 5.26 1.48 -4.94
N VAL A 50 5.43 1.64 -3.63
CA VAL A 50 4.78 0.80 -2.60
C VAL A 50 3.29 1.14 -2.51
N ALA A 51 2.94 2.43 -2.56
CA ALA A 51 1.56 2.88 -2.56
C ALA A 51 0.77 2.34 -3.76
N ASP A 52 1.38 2.29 -4.94
CA ASP A 52 0.77 1.72 -6.15
C ASP A 52 0.46 0.23 -5.98
N ILE A 53 1.42 -0.52 -5.42
CA ILE A 53 1.25 -1.97 -5.16
C ILE A 53 0.13 -2.21 -4.14
N LEU A 54 0.10 -1.46 -3.05
CA LEU A 54 -0.89 -1.60 -1.98
C LEU A 54 -2.29 -1.16 -2.45
N THR A 55 -2.38 -0.08 -3.22
CA THR A 55 -3.64 0.40 -3.79
C THR A 55 -4.21 -0.63 -4.76
N LYS A 56 -3.39 -1.23 -5.63
CA LYS A 56 -3.79 -2.36 -6.51
C LYS A 56 -4.28 -3.57 -5.72
N LYS A 57 -3.84 -3.74 -4.48
CA LYS A 57 -4.31 -4.78 -3.56
C LYS A 57 -5.58 -4.41 -2.78
N GLY A 58 -6.13 -3.21 -3.01
CA GLY A 58 -7.39 -2.75 -2.41
C GLY A 58 -7.24 -2.13 -1.02
N TYR A 59 -6.05 -1.65 -0.67
CA TYR A 59 -5.83 -0.81 0.52
C TYR A 59 -6.08 0.67 0.21
N THR A 60 -6.54 1.43 1.20
CA THR A 60 -6.54 2.89 1.17
C THR A 60 -5.19 3.37 1.69
N VAL A 61 -4.38 3.97 0.82
CA VAL A 61 -3.02 4.38 1.15
C VAL A 61 -2.93 5.90 1.20
N THR A 62 -2.32 6.44 2.26
CA THR A 62 -2.02 7.87 2.40
C THR A 62 -0.52 8.06 2.57
N LEU A 63 0.05 8.95 1.76
CA LEU A 63 1.44 9.36 1.86
C LEU A 63 1.51 10.63 2.72
N VAL A 64 2.28 10.60 3.80
CA VAL A 64 2.47 11.76 4.67
C VAL A 64 3.60 12.60 4.11
N GLU A 65 3.35 13.90 3.90
CA GLU A 65 4.41 14.88 3.73
C GLU A 65 4.77 15.41 5.12
N ASN A 66 5.81 14.84 5.73
CA ASN A 66 6.27 15.29 7.04
C ASN A 66 7.33 16.40 6.85
N PRO A 67 7.18 17.59 7.47
CA PRO A 67 7.98 18.76 7.11
C PRO A 67 9.49 18.66 7.35
N LEU A 68 9.96 17.71 8.17
CA LEU A 68 11.35 17.53 8.58
C LEU A 68 11.95 18.77 9.27
N THR A 69 11.10 19.64 9.83
CA THR A 69 11.52 20.84 10.58
C THR A 69 11.59 20.58 12.08
N SER A 70 10.80 19.63 12.59
CA SER A 70 10.85 19.14 13.97
C SER A 70 10.03 17.84 14.10
N LEU A 71 10.33 17.03 15.12
CA LEU A 71 9.54 15.83 15.43
C LEU A 71 8.06 16.17 15.67
N ALA A 72 7.76 17.25 16.39
CA ALA A 72 6.39 17.67 16.66
C ALA A 72 5.63 17.97 15.36
N ALA A 73 6.24 18.70 14.43
CA ALA A 73 5.63 19.01 13.13
C ALA A 73 5.41 17.75 12.28
N ASP A 74 6.36 16.80 12.31
CA ASP A 74 6.24 15.53 11.59
C ASP A 74 5.11 14.65 12.15
N VAL A 75 4.99 14.61 13.49
CA VAL A 75 3.91 13.90 14.19
C VAL A 75 2.56 14.55 13.89
N ASP A 76 2.48 15.88 13.88
CA ASP A 76 1.24 16.59 13.57
C ASP A 76 0.78 16.35 12.13
N ALA A 77 1.70 16.35 11.16
CA ALA A 77 1.39 15.98 9.77
C ALA A 77 0.84 14.54 9.68
N THR A 78 1.44 13.60 10.43
CA THR A 78 0.99 12.21 10.50
C THR A 78 -0.39 12.09 11.15
N LYS A 79 -0.66 12.84 12.22
CA LYS A 79 -1.98 12.89 12.88
C LYS A 79 -3.06 13.49 11.97
N GLN A 80 -2.73 14.51 11.17
CA GLN A 80 -3.65 15.04 10.17
C GLN A 80 -3.99 14.01 9.08
N ALA A 81 -3.02 13.17 8.69
CA ALA A 81 -3.28 12.04 7.79
C ALA A 81 -4.17 10.96 8.44
N LEU A 82 -3.93 10.63 9.71
CA LEU A 82 -4.75 9.70 10.50
C LEU A 82 -6.19 10.17 10.68
N ALA A 83 -6.39 11.47 10.89
CA ALA A 83 -7.72 12.06 11.05
C ALA A 83 -8.63 11.78 9.85
N LYS A 84 -8.04 11.71 8.64
CA LYS A 84 -8.74 11.44 7.37
C LYS A 84 -9.06 9.96 7.14
N GLN A 85 -8.50 9.05 7.94
CA GLN A 85 -8.74 7.61 7.78
C GLN A 85 -10.04 7.17 8.45
N ASN A 86 -10.74 6.23 7.81
CA ASN A 86 -11.97 5.63 8.31
C ASN A 86 -11.70 4.22 8.84
N GLY A 87 -11.58 4.07 10.16
CA GLY A 87 -11.35 2.78 10.83
C GLY A 87 -9.86 2.44 11.03
N LYS A 88 -9.60 1.15 11.30
CA LYS A 88 -8.27 0.64 11.67
C LYS A 88 -7.22 0.97 10.61
N THR A 89 -6.09 1.49 11.09
CA THR A 89 -5.00 2.00 10.27
C THR A 89 -3.68 1.35 10.69
N VAL A 90 -2.80 1.11 9.73
CA VAL A 90 -1.40 0.73 9.95
C VAL A 90 -0.53 1.95 9.65
N LEU A 91 0.35 2.31 10.58
CA LEU A 91 1.41 3.28 10.32
C LEU A 91 2.68 2.55 9.87
N VAL A 92 3.29 3.02 8.79
CA VAL A 92 4.55 2.48 8.27
C VAL A 92 5.56 3.61 8.20
N GLY A 93 6.73 3.42 8.80
CA GLY A 93 7.79 4.41 8.86
C GLY A 93 9.10 3.85 8.34
N HIS A 94 9.80 4.60 7.49
CA HIS A 94 11.17 4.29 7.05
C HIS A 94 12.18 5.24 7.68
N SER A 95 13.33 4.73 8.13
CA SER A 95 14.39 5.55 8.74
C SER A 95 13.85 6.46 9.87
N TRP A 96 14.00 7.78 9.74
CA TRP A 96 13.40 8.80 10.62
C TRP A 96 11.89 8.62 10.85
N GLY A 97 11.15 8.19 9.82
CA GLY A 97 9.72 7.93 9.92
C GLY A 97 9.36 6.94 11.02
N GLY A 98 10.29 6.07 11.44
CA GLY A 98 10.11 5.20 12.61
C GLY A 98 9.91 5.96 13.92
N VAL A 99 10.68 7.02 14.16
CA VAL A 99 10.51 7.90 15.33
C VAL A 99 9.13 8.55 15.29
N VAL A 100 8.74 9.06 14.12
CA VAL A 100 7.46 9.76 13.91
C VAL A 100 6.27 8.83 14.16
N ILE A 101 6.28 7.61 13.61
CA ILE A 101 5.17 6.67 13.80
C ILE A 101 5.08 6.11 15.23
N THR A 102 6.19 6.11 15.97
CA THR A 102 6.20 5.68 17.38
C THR A 102 5.40 6.68 18.23
N GLU A 103 5.67 7.97 18.07
CA GLU A 103 4.93 9.04 18.75
C GLU A 103 3.47 9.14 18.29
N ALA A 104 3.23 9.07 16.98
CA ALA A 104 1.87 9.12 16.42
C ALA A 104 1.05 7.85 16.68
N GLY A 105 1.71 6.74 17.02
CA GLY A 105 1.12 5.40 17.15
C GLY A 105 0.11 5.23 18.28
N ASN A 106 0.07 6.17 19.23
CA ASN A 106 -0.88 6.17 20.35
C ASN A 106 -2.32 6.53 19.93
N ASP A 107 -2.56 6.91 18.68
CA ASP A 107 -3.90 7.17 18.16
C ASP A 107 -4.76 5.89 18.17
N PRO A 108 -6.01 5.92 18.68
CA PRO A 108 -6.85 4.72 18.82
C PRO A 108 -7.24 4.05 17.49
N LYS A 109 -7.07 4.72 16.34
CA LYS A 109 -7.25 4.09 15.02
C LYS A 109 -6.07 3.22 14.63
N VAL A 110 -4.89 3.41 15.24
CA VAL A 110 -3.67 2.68 14.89
C VAL A 110 -3.75 1.27 15.46
N SER A 111 -3.63 0.30 14.57
CA SER A 111 -3.74 -1.13 14.88
C SER A 111 -2.42 -1.87 14.82
N ALA A 112 -1.42 -1.28 14.15
CA ALA A 112 -0.05 -1.78 14.10
C ALA A 112 0.90 -0.66 13.65
N LEU A 113 2.16 -0.80 14.07
CA LEU A 113 3.31 -0.03 13.59
C LEU A 113 4.20 -0.96 12.77
N VAL A 114 4.67 -0.49 11.61
CA VAL A 114 5.60 -1.22 10.74
C VAL A 114 6.85 -0.37 10.54
N TYR A 115 7.97 -0.88 11.01
CA TYR A 115 9.28 -0.24 10.91
C TYR A 115 10.05 -0.83 9.72
N VAL A 116 10.36 -0.01 8.72
CA VAL A 116 11.10 -0.41 7.52
C VAL A 116 12.48 0.24 7.57
N SER A 117 13.51 -0.52 7.96
CA SER A 117 14.88 0.04 8.13
C SER A 117 14.86 1.35 8.94
N ALA A 118 14.06 1.37 10.01
CA ALA A 118 13.68 2.57 10.73
C ALA A 118 14.20 2.60 12.16
N PHE A 119 14.31 3.80 12.72
CA PHE A 119 14.54 3.94 14.15
C PHE A 119 13.29 3.49 14.91
N ALA A 120 13.46 2.64 15.91
CA ALA A 120 12.39 2.17 16.78
C ALA A 120 12.76 2.51 18.23
N PRO A 121 12.37 3.70 18.72
CA PRO A 121 12.52 4.07 20.12
C PRO A 121 11.68 3.16 21.03
N ASP A 122 12.09 3.05 22.30
CA ASP A 122 11.38 2.30 23.36
C ASP A 122 10.10 3.00 23.85
#